data_AF-A0ABD5F1B9-F1
#
_entry.id   AF-A0ABD5F1B9-F1
#
_cell.length_a   1.000
_cell.length_b   1.000
_cell.length_c   1.000
_cell.angle_alpha   90.00
_cell.angle_beta   90.00
_cell.angle_gamma   90.00
#
_symmetry.space_group_name_H-M   'P 1'
#
loop_
_entity.id
_entity.type
_entity.pdbx_description
1 polymer ?
#
loop_
_entity_poly.entity_id
_entity_poly.type
_entity_poly.pdbx_seq_one_letter_code
_entity_poly.pdbx_strand_id
1 'polypeptide(L)'
;FVTAFYALVDVAGVRAGESVLVHAAAGGVGMAAVQVARWLGAEVFATASEAKWGVVRDLGVPEDRIASSRSAEFAARFGAGVDVVVDSLAGELVDASLGLVRPGGRFVELGKADVRDPAEVAAAHDGVMYRAFDLVEAGPERLGAI
;
A
#
# COMPACT_ATOMS: atom_id res chain seq x y z
N PHE A 1 10.87 -4.79 7.98
CA PHE A 1 11.32 -5.12 6.62
C PHE A 1 10.65 -6.36 6.08
N VAL A 2 10.69 -7.51 6.77
CA VAL A 2 10.11 -8.77 6.26
C VAL A 2 8.65 -8.64 5.78
N THR A 3 7.75 -8.06 6.58
CA THR A 3 6.35 -7.80 6.17
C THR A 3 6.25 -6.98 4.90
N ALA A 4 7.01 -5.88 4.81
CA ALA A 4 6.99 -4.99 3.66
C ALA A 4 7.54 -5.67 2.40
N PHE A 5 8.63 -6.43 2.54
CA PHE A 5 9.21 -7.17 1.43
C PHE A 5 8.24 -8.22 0.91
N TYR A 6 7.68 -9.05 1.79
CA TYR A 6 6.70 -10.06 1.40
C TYR A 6 5.45 -9.43 0.76
N ALA A 7 4.92 -8.35 1.34
CA ALA A 7 3.78 -7.61 0.76
C ALA A 7 4.06 -7.12 -0.67
N LEU A 8 5.22 -6.51 -0.90
CA LEU A 8 5.53 -5.89 -2.19
C LEU A 8 6.01 -6.91 -3.24
N VAL A 9 6.82 -7.88 -2.84
CA VAL A 9 7.50 -8.82 -3.76
C VAL A 9 6.66 -10.07 -4.00
N ASP A 10 6.13 -10.68 -2.94
CA ASP A 10 5.46 -11.98 -3.03
C ASP A 10 3.96 -11.83 -3.22
N VAL A 11 3.35 -10.88 -2.51
CA VAL A 11 1.89 -10.69 -2.51
C VAL A 11 1.46 -9.82 -3.68
N ALA A 12 2.04 -8.62 -3.82
CA ALA A 12 1.73 -7.70 -4.93
C ALA A 12 2.57 -7.93 -6.20
N GLY A 13 3.75 -8.54 -6.09
CA GLY A 13 4.63 -8.74 -7.25
C GLY A 13 5.00 -7.44 -7.97
N VAL A 14 5.27 -6.37 -7.21
CA VAL A 14 5.57 -5.03 -7.71
C VAL A 14 6.73 -5.06 -8.72
N ARG A 15 6.56 -4.33 -9.82
CA ARG A 15 7.55 -4.17 -10.89
C ARG A 15 8.06 -2.74 -10.97
N ALA A 16 9.25 -2.58 -11.52
CA ALA A 16 9.81 -1.26 -11.80
C ALA A 16 8.88 -0.47 -12.73
N GLY A 17 8.69 0.82 -12.42
CA GLY A 17 7.78 1.71 -13.13
C GLY A 17 6.32 1.65 -12.66
N GLU A 18 5.94 0.69 -11.82
CA GLU A 18 4.60 0.68 -11.22
C GLU A 18 4.47 1.73 -10.11
N SER A 19 3.27 2.22 -9.91
CA SER A 19 2.90 3.15 -8.85
C SER A 19 2.39 2.42 -7.60
N VAL A 20 2.92 2.77 -6.43
CA VAL A 20 2.58 2.13 -5.15
C VAL A 20 2.14 3.18 -4.14
N LEU A 21 0.90 3.07 -3.65
CA LEU A 21 0.41 3.84 -2.52
C LEU A 21 0.69 3.09 -1.20
N VAL A 22 1.48 3.70 -0.32
CA VAL A 22 1.80 3.16 1.01
C VAL A 22 1.10 3.97 2.08
N HIS A 23 0.16 3.35 2.80
CA HIS A 23 -0.48 3.98 3.94
C HIS A 23 0.37 3.90 5.21
N ALA A 24 0.15 4.85 6.12
CA ALA A 24 0.90 4.99 7.37
C ALA A 24 2.43 4.95 7.17
N ALA A 25 2.92 5.62 6.11
CA ALA A 25 4.30 5.55 5.62
C ALA A 25 5.37 5.95 6.64
N ALA A 26 5.02 6.72 7.67
CA ALA A 26 5.92 7.08 8.77
C ALA A 26 5.86 6.10 9.97
N GLY A 27 5.23 4.92 9.81
CA GLY A 27 5.24 3.81 10.77
C GLY A 27 6.28 2.74 10.42
N GLY A 28 6.52 1.77 11.31
CA GLY A 28 7.60 0.79 11.12
C GLY A 28 7.52 -0.02 9.81
N VAL A 29 6.34 -0.56 9.48
CA VAL A 29 6.13 -1.28 8.21
C VAL A 29 6.07 -0.31 7.03
N GLY A 30 5.36 0.81 7.16
CA GLY A 30 5.24 1.82 6.11
C GLY A 30 6.59 2.36 5.64
N MET A 31 7.50 2.71 6.57
CA MET A 31 8.83 3.20 6.21
C MET A 31 9.66 2.15 5.47
N ALA A 32 9.51 0.87 5.85
CA ALA A 32 10.17 -0.23 5.14
C ALA A 32 9.54 -0.46 3.75
N ALA A 33 8.22 -0.35 3.62
CA ALA A 33 7.52 -0.49 2.35
C ALA A 33 7.91 0.62 1.36
N VAL A 34 8.02 1.87 1.80
CA VAL A 34 8.54 2.97 0.97
C VAL A 34 9.94 2.64 0.45
N GLN A 35 10.85 2.20 1.34
CA GLN A 35 12.23 1.88 0.95
C GLN A 35 12.30 0.70 -0.04
N VAL A 36 11.55 -0.38 0.21
CA VAL A 36 11.52 -1.55 -0.68
C VAL A 36 10.88 -1.20 -2.02
N ALA A 37 9.75 -0.49 -2.05
CA ALA A 37 9.09 -0.08 -3.29
C ALA A 37 10.02 0.79 -4.15
N ARG A 38 10.71 1.76 -3.55
CA ARG A 38 11.71 2.58 -4.26
C ARG A 38 12.89 1.73 -4.76
N TRP A 39 13.38 0.79 -3.96
CA TRP A 39 14.44 -0.14 -4.38
C TRP A 39 14.02 -1.02 -5.56
N LEU A 40 12.74 -1.41 -5.65
CA LEU A 40 12.15 -2.10 -6.79
C LEU A 40 11.96 -1.21 -8.03
N GLY A 41 12.25 0.09 -7.93
CA GLY A 41 12.06 1.06 -9.02
C GLY A 41 10.62 1.52 -9.20
N ALA A 42 9.78 1.40 -8.17
CA ALA A 42 8.39 1.86 -8.20
C ALA A 42 8.26 3.36 -7.86
N GLU A 43 7.20 3.98 -8.37
CA GLU A 43 6.81 5.33 -8.02
C GLU A 43 5.94 5.34 -6.76
N VAL A 44 6.44 5.93 -5.67
CA VAL A 44 5.77 5.86 -4.37
C VAL A 44 4.87 7.08 -4.13
N PHE A 45 3.64 6.79 -3.74
CA PHE A 45 2.70 7.69 -3.07
C PHE A 45 2.58 7.25 -1.60
N ALA A 46 2.37 8.20 -0.70
CA ALA A 46 2.40 7.91 0.73
C ALA A 46 1.36 8.71 1.51
N THR A 47 0.74 8.06 2.50
CA THR A 47 -0.02 8.79 3.52
C THR A 47 0.63 8.68 4.89
N ALA A 48 0.58 9.77 5.65
CA ALA A 48 0.96 9.81 7.06
C ALA A 48 0.23 10.96 7.76
N SER A 49 0.20 10.97 9.09
CA SER A 49 -0.19 12.19 9.82
C SER A 49 0.71 13.36 9.41
N GLU A 50 0.13 14.56 9.24
CA GLU A 50 0.84 15.76 8.76
C GLU A 50 2.13 16.08 9.51
N ALA A 51 2.10 15.95 10.84
CA ALA A 51 3.28 16.14 11.69
C ALA A 51 4.47 15.20 11.36
N LYS A 52 4.23 14.12 10.61
CA LYS A 52 5.23 13.13 10.20
C LYS A 52 5.62 13.22 8.72
N TRP A 53 5.10 14.18 7.96
CA TRP A 53 5.44 14.32 6.54
C TRP A 53 6.94 14.56 6.30
N GLY A 54 7.64 15.19 7.25
CA GLY A 54 9.11 15.31 7.20
C GLY A 54 9.81 13.97 7.06
N VAL A 55 9.41 12.97 7.85
CA VAL A 55 9.95 11.60 7.78
C VAL A 55 9.73 10.99 6.40
N VAL A 56 8.53 11.18 5.82
CA VAL A 56 8.18 10.62 4.51
C VAL A 56 8.99 11.29 3.38
N ARG A 57 9.25 12.60 3.48
CA ARG A 57 10.15 13.31 2.56
C ARG A 57 11.59 12.84 2.66
N ASP A 58 12.08 12.59 3.89
CA ASP A 58 13.43 12.08 4.11
C ASP A 58 13.62 10.65 3.53
N LEU A 59 12.52 9.89 3.39
CA LEU A 59 12.49 8.61 2.66
C LEU A 59 12.48 8.78 1.13
N GLY A 60 12.48 10.02 0.63
CA GLY A 60 12.57 10.40 -0.78
C GLY A 60 11.25 10.32 -1.55
N VAL A 61 10.11 10.41 -0.87
CA VAL A 61 8.81 10.62 -1.52
C VAL A 61 8.63 12.13 -1.75
N PRO A 62 8.30 12.59 -2.96
CA PRO A 62 8.14 14.01 -3.24
C PRO A 62 6.84 14.55 -2.62
N GLU A 63 6.81 15.85 -2.32
CA GLU A 63 5.75 16.49 -1.53
C GLU A 63 4.35 16.43 -2.19
N ASP A 64 4.30 16.43 -3.52
CA ASP A 64 3.07 16.25 -4.30
C ASP A 64 2.47 14.84 -4.13
N ARG A 65 3.26 13.86 -3.71
CA ARG A 65 2.85 12.46 -3.49
C ARG A 65 2.68 12.08 -2.02
N ILE A 66 2.63 13.08 -1.14
CA ILE A 66 2.34 12.90 0.28
C ILE A 66 0.96 13.48 0.59
N ALA A 67 0.18 12.76 1.39
CA ALA A 67 -1.14 13.19 1.87
C ALA A 67 -1.41 12.75 3.33
N SER A 68 -2.48 13.29 3.92
CA SER A 68 -2.89 12.92 5.27
C SER A 68 -3.40 11.47 5.32
N SER A 69 -3.01 10.72 6.36
CA SER A 69 -3.58 9.40 6.65
C SER A 69 -4.80 9.47 7.58
N ARG A 70 -5.38 10.66 7.78
CA ARG A 70 -6.48 10.92 8.72
C ARG A 70 -7.78 11.34 8.03
N SER A 71 -7.74 11.57 6.71
CA SER A 71 -8.88 11.94 5.89
C SER A 71 -8.77 11.23 4.54
N ALA A 72 -9.90 11.07 3.85
CA ALA A 72 -9.95 10.50 2.49
C ALA A 72 -9.48 11.49 1.40
N GLU A 73 -8.99 12.68 1.76
CA GLU A 73 -8.59 13.73 0.80
C GLU A 73 -7.40 13.32 -0.07
N PHE A 74 -6.63 12.30 0.35
CA PHE A 74 -5.58 11.70 -0.47
C PHE A 74 -6.15 11.15 -1.80
N ALA A 75 -7.40 10.70 -1.84
CA ALA A 75 -8.01 10.17 -3.04
C ALA A 75 -8.19 11.25 -4.11
N ALA A 76 -8.66 12.43 -3.71
CA ALA A 76 -8.77 13.57 -4.61
C ALA A 76 -7.39 14.12 -5.01
N ARG A 77 -6.42 14.10 -4.10
CA ARG A 77 -5.06 14.61 -4.34
C ARG A 77 -4.28 13.76 -5.32
N PHE A 78 -4.31 12.43 -5.16
CA PHE A 78 -3.53 11.52 -5.98
C PHE A 78 -4.22 11.17 -7.29
N GLY A 79 -5.55 11.22 -7.33
CA GLY A 79 -6.33 10.74 -8.46
C GLY A 79 -6.28 9.22 -8.58
N ALA A 80 -7.17 8.67 -9.40
CA ALA A 80 -7.18 7.23 -9.67
C ALA A 80 -6.00 6.81 -10.56
N GLY A 81 -5.62 5.54 -10.47
CA GLY A 81 -4.66 4.93 -11.38
C GLY A 81 -3.48 4.24 -10.71
N VAL A 82 -3.45 4.10 -9.37
CA VAL A 82 -2.33 3.42 -8.71
C VAL A 82 -2.33 1.92 -9.03
N ASP A 83 -1.16 1.34 -9.27
CA ASP A 83 -1.01 -0.07 -9.60
C ASP A 83 -1.20 -0.97 -8.38
N VAL A 84 -0.69 -0.51 -7.24
CA VAL A 84 -0.67 -1.25 -5.98
C VAL A 84 -0.98 -0.33 -4.80
N VAL A 85 -1.82 -0.80 -3.88
CA VAL A 85 -1.98 -0.21 -2.55
C VAL A 85 -1.43 -1.19 -1.52
N VAL A 86 -0.62 -0.70 -0.59
CA VAL A 86 -0.26 -1.38 0.66
C VAL A 86 -0.97 -0.66 1.80
N ASP A 87 -2.07 -1.25 2.26
CA ASP A 87 -2.99 -0.64 3.21
C ASP A 87 -2.79 -1.13 4.64
N SER A 88 -3.09 -0.23 5.57
CA SER A 88 -3.19 -0.50 7.00
C SER A 88 -4.23 0.43 7.67
N LEU A 89 -5.11 1.04 6.90
CA LEU A 89 -6.19 1.91 7.38
C LEU A 89 -7.45 1.07 7.64
N ALA A 90 -8.59 1.72 7.85
CA ALA A 90 -9.86 1.04 8.12
C ALA A 90 -11.05 1.91 7.67
N GLY A 91 -12.20 1.27 7.47
CA GLY A 91 -13.47 1.93 7.18
C GLY A 91 -13.43 2.66 5.84
N GLU A 92 -13.98 3.88 5.82
CA GLU A 92 -14.09 4.71 4.61
C GLU A 92 -12.74 5.01 3.92
N LEU A 93 -11.62 4.92 4.65
CA LEU A 93 -10.30 5.11 4.07
C LEU A 93 -9.89 3.92 3.19
N VAL A 94 -10.34 2.70 3.51
CA VAL A 94 -10.15 1.51 2.65
C VAL A 94 -10.94 1.69 1.36
N ASP A 95 -12.19 2.13 1.47
CA ASP A 95 -13.06 2.37 0.30
C ASP A 95 -12.47 3.46 -0.61
N ALA A 96 -11.96 4.54 -0.02
CA ALA A 96 -11.26 5.59 -0.75
C ALA A 96 -10.00 5.07 -1.46
N SER A 97 -9.23 4.19 -0.81
CA SER A 97 -8.02 3.60 -1.38
C SER A 97 -8.32 2.61 -2.49
N LEU A 98 -9.36 1.78 -2.36
CA LEU A 98 -9.83 0.89 -3.41
C LEU A 98 -10.25 1.67 -4.66
N GLY A 99 -10.89 2.83 -4.48
CA GLY A 99 -11.25 3.73 -5.58
C GLY A 99 -10.06 4.34 -6.34
N LEU A 100 -8.84 4.27 -5.79
CA LEU A 100 -7.63 4.74 -6.47
C LEU A 100 -6.96 3.66 -7.30
N VAL A 101 -7.22 2.39 -7.01
CA VAL A 101 -6.56 1.29 -7.72
C VAL A 101 -7.07 1.25 -9.15
N ARG A 102 -6.15 1.18 -10.12
CA ARG A 102 -6.55 0.99 -11.51
C ARG A 102 -7.25 -0.36 -11.71
N PRO A 103 -8.06 -0.52 -12.78
CA PRO A 103 -8.61 -1.82 -13.17
C PRO A 103 -7.52 -2.92 -13.22
N GLY A 104 -7.81 -4.06 -12.60
CA GLY A 104 -6.88 -5.18 -12.47
C GLY A 104 -5.61 -4.90 -11.64
N GLY A 105 -5.57 -3.79 -10.89
CA GLY A 105 -4.50 -3.50 -9.94
C GLY A 105 -4.59 -4.38 -8.68
N ARG A 106 -3.70 -4.14 -7.71
CA ARG A 106 -3.60 -4.98 -6.51
C ARG A 106 -3.78 -4.17 -5.24
N PHE A 107 -4.56 -4.70 -4.31
CA PHE A 107 -4.75 -4.14 -2.99
C PHE A 107 -4.27 -5.13 -1.94
N VAL A 108 -3.21 -4.76 -1.22
CA VAL A 108 -2.61 -5.59 -0.16
C VAL A 108 -3.02 -5.04 1.19
N GLU A 109 -3.84 -5.80 1.90
CA GLU A 109 -4.35 -5.44 3.21
C GLU A 109 -3.45 -6.02 4.32
N LEU A 110 -2.88 -5.13 5.14
CA LEU A 110 -2.13 -5.51 6.34
C LEU A 110 -3.01 -5.46 7.61
N GLY A 111 -4.12 -4.72 7.56
CA GLY A 111 -5.10 -4.65 8.62
C GLY A 111 -5.86 -5.95 8.80
N LYS A 112 -6.32 -6.19 10.04
CA LYS A 112 -7.13 -7.38 10.39
C LYS A 112 -8.54 -7.04 10.85
N ALA A 113 -8.83 -5.77 11.08
CA ALA A 113 -10.07 -5.33 11.69
C ALA A 113 -11.22 -5.15 10.69
N ASP A 114 -10.91 -4.82 9.44
CA ASP A 114 -11.89 -4.48 8.39
C ASP A 114 -11.55 -5.17 7.06
N VAL A 115 -11.24 -6.47 7.12
CA VAL A 115 -10.90 -7.25 5.92
C VAL A 115 -12.14 -7.41 5.04
N ARG A 116 -12.00 -7.13 3.74
CA ARG A 116 -13.07 -7.25 2.74
C ARG A 116 -13.05 -8.59 2.02
N ASP A 117 -14.19 -8.98 1.44
CA ASP A 117 -14.26 -10.18 0.61
C ASP A 117 -13.60 -9.92 -0.76
N PRO A 118 -12.63 -10.74 -1.21
CA PRO A 118 -11.94 -10.51 -2.47
C PRO A 118 -12.84 -10.53 -3.71
N ALA A 119 -13.89 -11.35 -3.73
CA ALA A 119 -14.79 -11.44 -4.87
C ALA A 119 -15.71 -10.22 -4.94
N GLU A 120 -16.17 -9.72 -3.79
CA GLU A 120 -16.92 -8.45 -3.71
C GLU A 120 -16.08 -7.27 -4.16
N VAL A 121 -14.82 -7.18 -3.71
CA VAL A 121 -13.90 -6.12 -4.15
C VAL A 121 -13.65 -6.19 -5.66
N ALA A 122 -13.36 -7.39 -6.19
CA ALA A 122 -13.14 -7.55 -7.62
C ALA A 122 -14.37 -7.16 -8.46
N ALA A 123 -15.59 -7.46 -7.97
CA ALA A 123 -16.82 -7.08 -8.64
C ALA A 123 -17.10 -5.57 -8.58
N ALA A 124 -16.78 -4.91 -7.47
CA ALA A 124 -17.03 -3.49 -7.26
C ALA A 124 -15.96 -2.57 -7.87
N HIS A 125 -14.73 -3.07 -8.04
CA HIS A 125 -13.56 -2.28 -8.45
C HIS A 125 -12.86 -2.90 -9.67
N ASP A 126 -13.59 -3.19 -10.74
CA ASP A 126 -13.03 -3.55 -12.06
C ASP A 126 -11.92 -4.62 -12.02
N GLY A 127 -12.14 -5.69 -11.24
CA GLY A 127 -11.24 -6.82 -11.12
C GLY A 127 -9.99 -6.56 -10.25
N VAL A 128 -10.01 -5.56 -9.37
CA VAL A 128 -8.94 -5.35 -8.39
C VAL A 128 -8.70 -6.62 -7.57
N MET A 129 -7.45 -7.05 -7.55
CA MET A 129 -7.01 -8.21 -6.77
C MET A 129 -6.80 -7.78 -5.32
N TYR A 130 -7.72 -8.16 -4.44
CA TYR A 130 -7.63 -7.88 -3.01
C TYR A 130 -7.02 -9.06 -2.25
N ARG A 131 -6.03 -8.79 -1.41
CA ARG A 131 -5.37 -9.81 -0.60
C ARG A 131 -5.01 -9.28 0.79
N ALA A 132 -5.74 -9.76 1.79
CA ALA A 132 -5.30 -9.72 3.18
C ALA A 132 -4.40 -10.94 3.45
N PHE A 133 -3.27 -10.74 4.12
CA PHE A 133 -2.37 -11.84 4.47
C PHE A 133 -1.86 -11.71 5.90
N ASP A 134 -1.57 -12.84 6.54
CA ASP A 134 -0.72 -12.92 7.72
C ASP A 134 0.70 -13.32 7.33
N LEU A 135 1.72 -12.72 7.96
CA LEU A 135 3.11 -13.03 7.65
C LEU A 135 3.44 -14.51 7.92
N VAL A 136 2.72 -15.17 8.83
CA VAL A 136 2.87 -16.61 9.10
C VAL A 136 2.60 -17.45 7.84
N GLU A 137 1.76 -16.98 6.91
CA GLU A 137 1.45 -17.69 5.65
C GLU A 137 2.67 -17.85 4.74
N ALA A 138 3.69 -16.99 4.87
CA ALA A 138 4.93 -17.13 4.09
C ALA A 138 5.69 -18.43 4.45
N GLY A 139 5.50 -18.93 5.67
CA GLY A 139 6.21 -20.11 6.17
C GLY A 139 7.70 -19.82 6.49
N PRO A 140 8.33 -20.66 7.33
CA PRO A 140 9.68 -20.41 7.85
C PRO A 140 10.76 -20.40 6.76
N GLU A 141 10.60 -21.20 5.71
CA GLU A 141 11.56 -21.27 4.60
C GLU A 141 11.61 -19.95 3.83
N ARG A 142 10.46 -19.40 3.45
CA ARG A 142 10.42 -18.12 2.73
C ARG A 142 10.90 -16.97 3.61
N LEU A 143 10.50 -16.95 4.88
CA LEU A 143 10.94 -15.92 5.82
C LEU A 143 12.45 -15.96 6.07
N GLY A 144 13.09 -17.13 6.03
CA GLY A 144 14.55 -17.26 6.13
C GLY A 144 15.31 -16.83 4.88
N ALA A 145 14.63 -16.66 3.74
CA ALA A 145 15.20 -16.21 2.47
C ALA A 145 15.05 -14.70 2.20
N ILE A 146 14.37 -13.98 3.11
CA ILE A 146 14.18 -12.51 3.09
C ILE A 146 15.17 -11.88 4.06
#